data_AF-A0A8S4R0K5-F1
#
_entry.id   AF-A0A8S4R0K5-F1
#
_cell.length_a   1.000
_cell.length_b   1.000
_cell.length_c   1.000
_cell.angle_alpha   90.00
_cell.angle_beta   90.00
_cell.angle_gamma   90.00
#
_symmetry.space_group_name_H-M   'P 1'
#
loop_
_entity.id
_entity.type
_entity.pdbx_description
1 polymer ?
#
loop_
_entity_poly.entity_id
_entity_poly.type
_entity_poly.pdbx_seq_one_letter_code
_entity_poly.pdbx_strand_id
1 'polypeptide(L)'
;MSKFAVRVDAAVSALGGGAGAGLDENDFIDASRLVYDAVREIRRAVLMNRDEEELDPEDVELDEHYTLETRSKCEPSAVSMA
;
A
#
# COMPACT_ATOMS: atom_id res chain seq x y z
N MET A 1 2.36 -7.42 -18.80
CA MET A 1 1.51 -7.24 -17.60
C MET A 1 2.38 -6.68 -16.48
N SER A 2 1.90 -5.72 -15.69
CA SER A 2 2.63 -5.24 -14.50
C SER A 2 2.68 -6.34 -13.43
N LYS A 3 3.63 -6.27 -12.49
CA LYS A 3 3.77 -7.25 -11.40
C LYS A 3 2.44 -7.43 -10.65
N PHE A 4 1.78 -6.32 -10.31
CA PHE A 4 0.47 -6.33 -9.67
C PHE A 4 -0.59 -7.06 -10.51
N ALA A 5 -0.71 -6.76 -11.80
CA ALA A 5 -1.68 -7.43 -12.67
C ALA A 5 -1.48 -8.95 -12.72
N VAL A 6 -0.22 -9.41 -12.82
CA VAL A 6 0.11 -10.85 -12.80
C VAL A 6 -0.28 -11.48 -11.47
N ARG A 7 -0.06 -10.81 -10.34
CA ARG A 7 -0.42 -11.35 -9.02
C ARG A 7 -1.93 -11.34 -8.76
N VAL A 8 -2.67 -10.35 -9.27
CA VAL A 8 -4.14 -10.34 -9.24
C VAL A 8 -4.71 -11.51 -10.03
N ASP A 9 -4.23 -11.74 -11.26
CA ASP A 9 -4.70 -12.86 -12.09
C ASP A 9 -4.44 -14.22 -11.42
N ALA A 10 -3.27 -14.38 -10.79
CA ALA A 10 -2.94 -15.57 -10.01
C ALA A 10 -3.89 -15.73 -8.80
N ALA A 11 -4.21 -14.62 -8.10
CA ALA A 11 -5.14 -14.62 -6.97
C ALA A 11 -6.57 -15.01 -7.35
N VAL A 12 -7.09 -14.41 -8.42
CA VAL A 12 -8.42 -14.72 -8.94
C VAL A 12 -8.49 -16.18 -9.38
N SER A 13 -7.46 -16.68 -10.04
CA SER A 13 -7.37 -18.08 -10.47
C SER A 13 -7.36 -19.06 -9.30
N ALA A 14 -6.60 -18.75 -8.24
CA ALA A 14 -6.53 -19.57 -7.03
C ALA A 14 -7.86 -19.62 -6.27
N LEU A 15 -8.57 -18.49 -6.18
CA LEU A 15 -9.89 -18.41 -5.54
C LEU A 15 -10.98 -19.15 -6.33
N GLY A 16 -10.94 -19.07 -7.67
CA GLY A 16 -11.92 -19.75 -8.54
C GLY A 16 -11.72 -21.27 -8.64
N GLY A 17 -10.50 -21.76 -8.40
CA GLY A 17 -10.14 -23.19 -8.54
C GLY A 17 -10.37 -24.07 -7.32
N GLY A 18 -10.83 -23.53 -6.19
CA GLY A 18 -11.18 -24.31 -4.99
C GLY A 18 -10.01 -24.77 -4.12
N ALA A 19 -8.79 -24.33 -4.40
CA ALA A 19 -7.66 -24.49 -3.49
C ALA A 19 -6.76 -23.27 -3.59
N GLY A 20 -6.71 -22.46 -2.52
CA GLY A 20 -5.71 -21.39 -2.33
C GLY A 20 -4.26 -21.89 -2.23
N ALA A 21 -3.99 -23.11 -2.69
CA ALA A 21 -2.68 -23.73 -2.68
C ALA A 21 -1.84 -23.18 -3.85
N GLY A 22 -0.79 -22.43 -3.53
CA GLY A 22 0.17 -21.92 -4.51
C GLY A 22 0.11 -20.41 -4.74
N LEU A 23 -0.76 -19.68 -4.03
CA LEU A 23 -0.65 -18.22 -3.99
C LEU A 23 0.42 -17.80 -2.98
N ASP A 24 1.40 -17.05 -3.46
CA ASP A 24 2.32 -16.33 -2.59
C ASP A 24 1.66 -15.02 -2.12
N GLU A 25 1.00 -15.11 -0.97
CA GLU A 25 0.24 -14.00 -0.35
C GLU A 25 1.14 -12.82 -0.03
N ASN A 26 2.38 -13.07 0.42
CA ASN A 26 3.31 -12.00 0.77
C ASN A 26 3.65 -11.16 -0.46
N ASP A 27 3.96 -11.79 -1.59
CA ASP A 27 4.27 -11.03 -2.79
C ASP A 27 3.03 -10.37 -3.41
N PHE A 28 1.83 -10.94 -3.27
CA PHE A 28 0.59 -10.22 -3.62
C PHE A 28 0.40 -8.96 -2.77
N ILE A 29 0.63 -9.05 -1.46
CA ILE A 29 0.58 -7.90 -0.54
C ILE A 29 1.63 -6.85 -0.92
N ASP A 30 2.87 -7.26 -1.18
CA ASP A 30 3.96 -6.36 -1.57
C ASP A 30 3.66 -5.66 -2.91
N ALA A 31 3.17 -6.42 -3.90
CA ALA A 31 2.80 -5.87 -5.19
C ALA A 31 1.64 -4.86 -5.07
N SER A 32 0.68 -5.13 -4.17
CA SER A 32 -0.43 -4.21 -3.89
C SER A 32 0.04 -2.94 -3.19
N ARG A 33 0.94 -3.08 -2.21
CA ARG A 33 1.52 -1.95 -1.48
C ARG A 33 2.32 -1.02 -2.39
N LEU A 34 3.10 -1.59 -3.32
CA LEU A 34 3.85 -0.83 -4.32
C LEU A 34 2.95 0.07 -5.19
N VAL A 35 1.76 -0.41 -5.58
CA VAL A 35 0.80 0.39 -6.35
C VAL A 35 0.23 1.52 -5.50
N TYR A 36 -0.12 1.25 -4.24
CA TYR A 36 -0.58 2.27 -3.31
C TYR A 36 0.47 3.37 -3.09
N ASP A 37 1.71 2.97 -2.79
CA ASP A 37 2.82 3.89 -2.55
C ASP A 37 3.09 4.77 -3.78
N ALA A 38 3.06 4.18 -4.99
CA ALA A 38 3.24 4.93 -6.23
C ALA A 38 2.12 5.96 -6.48
N VAL A 39 0.86 5.58 -6.29
CA VAL A 39 -0.28 6.51 -6.46
C VAL A 39 -0.23 7.62 -5.41
N ARG A 40 0.11 7.29 -4.17
CA ARG A 40 0.28 8.27 -3.10
C ARG A 40 1.41 9.24 -3.41
N GLU A 41 2.53 8.76 -3.92
CA GLU A 41 3.68 9.61 -4.29
C GLU A 41 3.34 10.54 -5.45
N ILE A 42 2.59 10.07 -6.45
CA ILE A 42 2.04 10.94 -7.51
C ILE A 42 1.14 12.02 -6.92
N ARG A 43 0.21 11.66 -6.01
CA ARG A 43 -0.67 12.62 -5.34
C ARG A 43 0.13 13.69 -4.60
N ARG A 44 1.13 13.29 -3.80
CA ARG A 44 2.02 14.21 -3.09
C ARG A 44 2.77 15.13 -4.05
N ALA A 45 3.35 14.58 -5.11
CA ALA A 45 4.10 15.36 -6.09
C ALA A 45 3.20 16.39 -6.80
N VAL A 46 1.95 16.04 -7.10
CA VAL A 46 0.98 16.98 -7.67
C VAL A 46 0.63 18.07 -6.66
N LEU A 47 0.34 17.73 -5.42
CA LEU A 47 0.01 18.70 -4.36
C LEU A 47 1.18 19.64 -4.05
N MET A 48 2.43 19.15 -4.05
CA MET A 48 3.63 19.98 -3.87
C MET A 48 3.89 20.98 -5.01
N ASN A 49 3.24 20.80 -6.18
CA ASN A 49 3.34 21.71 -7.31
C ASN A 49 2.18 22.73 -7.38
N ARG A 50 1.23 22.71 -6.44
CA ARG A 50 0.13 23.69 -6.37
C ARG A 50 0.52 24.86 -5.47
N ASP A 51 0.05 26.06 -5.82
CA ASP A 51 0.20 27.24 -4.97
C ASP A 51 -0.55 27.06 -3.65
N GLU A 52 0.04 27.52 -2.54
CA GLU A 52 -0.41 27.30 -1.15
C GLU A 52 -1.86 27.79 -0.89
N GLU A 53 -2.36 28.75 -1.67
CA GLU A 53 -3.73 29.27 -1.61
C GLU A 53 -4.78 28.38 -2.31
N GLU A 54 -4.36 27.44 -3.16
CA GLU A 54 -5.24 26.50 -3.87
C GLU A 54 -5.27 25.09 -3.26
N LEU A 55 -4.48 24.85 -2.21
CA LEU A 55 -4.44 23.58 -1.49
C LEU A 55 -5.60 23.49 -0.50
N ASP A 56 -6.47 22.50 -0.69
CA ASP A 56 -7.50 22.16 0.28
C ASP A 56 -6.83 21.53 1.52
N PRO A 57 -7.07 22.03 2.75
CA PRO A 57 -6.55 21.41 3.97
C PRO A 57 -6.92 19.92 4.12
N GLU A 58 -8.05 19.45 3.56
CA GLU A 58 -8.42 18.04 3.60
C GLU A 58 -7.50 17.13 2.75
N ASP A 59 -6.90 17.66 1.67
CA ASP A 59 -6.00 16.90 0.79
C ASP A 59 -4.66 16.57 1.47
N VAL A 60 -4.25 17.37 2.46
CA VAL A 60 -3.00 17.22 3.22
C VAL A 60 -3.19 16.27 4.41
N GLU A 61 -4.28 16.46 5.18
CA GLU A 61 -4.60 15.66 6.38
C GLU A 61 -4.79 14.15 6.08
N LEU A 62 -5.39 13.81 4.93
CA LEU A 62 -5.61 12.42 4.50
C LEU A 62 -4.30 11.64 4.29
N ASP A 63 -3.21 12.32 3.95
CA ASP A 63 -1.91 11.69 3.73
C ASP A 63 -1.19 11.43 5.06
N GLU A 64 -1.33 12.33 6.03
CA GLU A 64 -0.70 12.21 7.36
C GLU A 64 -1.30 11.06 8.18
N HIS A 65 -2.62 10.96 8.28
CA HIS A 65 -3.29 9.92 9.08
C HIS A 65 -2.91 8.50 8.62
N TYR A 66 -2.88 8.24 7.31
CA TYR A 66 -2.54 6.92 6.76
C TYR A 66 -1.07 6.54 6.98
N THR A 67 -0.16 7.52 7.00
CA THR A 67 1.27 7.27 7.27
C THR A 67 1.53 6.88 8.72
N LEU A 68 0.80 7.48 9.66
CA LEU A 68 0.94 7.24 11.08
C LEU A 68 0.39 5.86 11.44
N GLU A 69 -0.78 5.49 10.90
CA GLU A 69 -1.40 4.19 11.15
C GLU A 69 -0.60 3.00 10.56
N THR A 70 0.10 3.21 9.44
CA THR A 70 0.89 2.15 8.79
C THR A 70 2.32 2.04 9.34
N ARG A 71 2.92 3.12 9.86
CA ARG A 71 4.23 3.06 10.54
C ARG A 71 4.18 2.33 11.87
N SER A 72 3.10 2.48 12.63
CA SER A 72 3.00 1.95 14.00
C SER A 72 2.87 0.42 14.09
N LYS A 73 2.65 -0.28 12.97
CA LYS A 73 2.50 -1.76 12.93
C LYS A 73 3.79 -2.52 12.59
N CYS A 74 4.89 -1.81 12.33
CA CYS A 74 6.21 -2.40 12.09
C CYS A 74 7.16 -2.17 13.27
N GLU A 75 6.73 -2.39 14.51
CA GLU A 75 7.68 -2.58 15.61
C GLU A 75 7.93 -4.09 15.75
N PRO A 76 9.18 -4.58 15.55
CA PRO A 76 9.51 -5.92 16.01
C PRO A 76 9.33 -5.89 17.53
N SER A 77 8.37 -6.68 18.03
CA SER A 77 8.21 -6.99 19.45
C SER A 77 9.59 -7.12 20.07
N ALA A 78 10.01 -6.12 20.84
CA ALA A 78 11.19 -6.20 21.67
C ALA A 78 10.92 -7.36 22.65
N VAL A 79 11.45 -8.53 22.30
CA VAL A 79 11.49 -9.68 23.17
C VAL A 79 12.19 -9.21 24.43
N SER A 80 11.38 -9.02 25.46
CA SER A 80 11.77 -9.10 26.85
C SER A 80 12.63 -10.34 27.01
N MET A 81 13.92 -10.15 27.21
CA MET A 81 14.77 -11.16 27.79
C MET A 81 15.37 -10.54 29.05
N ALA A 82 14.90 -11.10 30.16
CA ALA A 82 15.43 -10.98 31.50
C ALA A 82 16.93 -11.33 31.59
#